data_AF-A0A933GIM9-F1
#
_entry.id   AF-A0A933GIM9-F1
#
_cell.length_a   1.000
_cell.length_b   1.000
_cell.length_c   1.000
_cell.angle_alpha   90.00
_cell.angle_beta   90.00
_cell.angle_gamma   90.00
#
_symmetry.space_group_name_H-M   'P 1'
#
loop_
_entity.id
_entity.type
_entity.pdbx_description
1 polymer ?
#
loop_
_entity_poly.entity_id
_entity_poly.type
_entity_poly.pdbx_seq_one_letter_code
_entity_poly.pdbx_strand_id
1 'polypeptide(L)'
;MDGTVYAAVLFLISVGLTLVFGVLRILNISHGGLYAFGAYLATFLALWLLGVGGSLYLTYVMLLAGALVVGLIAGPLIERLFLRRVYGRAEAIQLLLTFSIFLILDDLMKLI
;
A
#
# COMPACT_ATOMS: atom_id res chain seq x y z
N MET A 1 32.06 -20.05 18.65
CA MET A 1 31.04 -20.73 17.81
C MET A 1 30.00 -19.74 17.27
N ASP A 2 29.97 -18.52 17.78
CA ASP A 2 28.96 -17.51 17.41
C ASP A 2 29.23 -16.84 16.06
N GLY A 3 30.50 -16.73 15.66
CA GLY A 3 30.87 -16.12 14.37
C GLY A 3 30.34 -16.87 13.15
N THR A 4 30.29 -18.20 13.19
CA THR A 4 29.71 -19.02 12.11
C THR A 4 28.20 -18.89 12.03
N VAL A 5 27.52 -18.81 13.18
CA VAL A 5 26.08 -18.58 13.24
C VAL A 5 25.74 -17.18 12.74
N TYR A 6 26.49 -16.17 13.17
CA TYR A 6 26.32 -14.79 12.71
C TYR A 6 26.56 -14.64 11.21
N ALA A 7 27.62 -15.28 10.68
CA ALA A 7 27.88 -15.32 9.25
C ALA A 7 26.75 -16.01 8.47
N ALA A 8 26.19 -17.10 8.98
CA ALA A 8 25.06 -17.80 8.35
C ALA A 8 23.79 -16.92 8.32
N VAL A 9 23.53 -16.16 9.39
CA VAL A 9 22.41 -15.21 9.45
C VAL A 9 22.61 -14.07 8.45
N LEU A 10 23.80 -13.45 8.41
CA LEU A 10 24.09 -12.38 7.44
C LEU A 10 24.03 -12.88 5.99
N PHE A 11 24.49 -14.10 5.73
CA PHE A 11 24.38 -14.76 4.43
C PHE A 11 22.92 -14.96 4.03
N LEU A 12 22.10 -15.51 4.94
CA LEU A 12 20.68 -15.74 4.68
C LEU A 12 19.92 -14.43 4.40
N ILE A 13 20.21 -13.37 5.17
CA ILE A 13 19.63 -12.03 4.94
C ILE A 13 20.04 -11.49 3.57
N SER A 14 21.32 -11.59 3.21
CA SER A 14 21.86 -11.07 1.95
C SER A 14 21.28 -11.81 0.74
N VAL A 15 21.19 -13.15 0.81
CA VAL A 15 20.57 -13.98 -0.22
C VAL A 15 19.09 -13.72 -0.34
N GLY A 16 18.37 -13.60 0.78
CA GLY A 16 16.94 -13.26 0.79
C GLY A 16 16.66 -11.92 0.12
N LEU A 17 17.43 -10.88 0.46
CA LEU A 17 17.30 -9.56 -0.15
C LEU A 17 17.61 -9.58 -1.66
N THR A 18 18.65 -10.33 -2.06
CA THR A 18 19.02 -10.52 -3.47
C THR A 18 17.96 -11.29 -4.26
N LEU A 19 17.33 -12.31 -3.68
CA LEU A 19 16.25 -13.07 -4.31
C LEU A 19 14.98 -12.24 -4.45
N VAL A 20 14.59 -11.51 -3.40
CA VAL A 20 13.41 -10.62 -3.43
C VAL A 20 13.58 -9.58 -4.53
N PHE A 21 14.74 -8.92 -4.62
CA PHE A 21 14.97 -7.94 -5.68
C PHE A 21 15.19 -8.58 -7.05
N GLY A 22 15.97 -9.66 -7.14
CA GLY A 22 16.34 -10.30 -8.41
C GLY A 22 15.20 -11.06 -9.11
N VAL A 23 14.21 -11.58 -8.37
CA VAL A 23 13.08 -12.33 -8.95
C VAL A 23 11.87 -11.43 -9.21
N LEU A 24 11.57 -10.48 -8.31
CA LEU A 24 10.28 -9.78 -8.41
C LEU A 24 10.27 -8.75 -9.53
N ARG A 25 11.41 -8.19 -9.96
CA ARG A 25 11.60 -7.11 -10.96
C ARG A 25 10.76 -5.82 -10.74
N ILE A 26 9.63 -5.92 -10.03
CA ILE A 26 8.61 -4.93 -9.70
C ILE A 26 7.96 -5.39 -8.38
N LEU A 27 8.55 -5.05 -7.22
CA LEU A 27 7.86 -5.23 -5.94
C LEU A 27 7.01 -3.98 -5.66
N ASN A 28 5.69 -4.07 -5.83
CA ASN A 28 4.78 -2.96 -5.57
C ASN A 28 4.22 -3.03 -4.14
N ILE A 29 4.90 -2.40 -3.18
CA ILE A 29 4.46 -2.33 -1.77
C ILE A 29 3.21 -1.43 -1.63
N SER A 30 3.07 -0.42 -2.50
CA SER A 30 1.99 0.57 -2.41
C SER A 30 0.58 -0.01 -2.57
N HIS A 31 0.46 -1.17 -3.20
CA HIS A 31 -0.83 -1.85 -3.35
C HIS A 31 -1.45 -2.22 -1.98
N GLY A 32 -0.63 -2.59 -0.99
CA GLY A 32 -1.10 -2.90 0.36
C GLY A 32 -1.59 -1.64 1.08
N GLY A 33 -0.87 -0.53 0.92
CA GLY A 33 -1.28 0.78 1.43
C GLY A 33 -2.58 1.28 0.81
N LEU A 34 -2.80 1.04 -0.48
CA LEU A 34 -4.05 1.41 -1.17
C LEU A 34 -5.26 0.63 -0.65
N TYR A 35 -5.11 -0.66 -0.37
CA TYR A 35 -6.18 -1.46 0.24
C TYR A 35 -6.52 -0.97 1.65
N ALA A 36 -5.50 -0.75 2.48
CA ALA A 36 -5.69 -0.25 3.84
C ALA A 36 -6.38 1.14 3.83
N PHE A 37 -5.90 2.04 2.97
CA PHE A 37 -6.45 3.38 2.83
C PHE A 37 -7.91 3.35 2.37
N GLY A 38 -8.25 2.51 1.38
CA GLY A 38 -9.63 2.33 0.91
C GLY A 38 -10.55 1.78 2.01
N ALA A 39 -10.08 0.84 2.81
CA ALA A 39 -10.83 0.32 3.94
C ALA A 39 -11.07 1.39 5.01
N TYR A 40 -10.04 2.15 5.39
CA TYR A 40 -10.13 3.22 6.41
C TYR A 40 -11.07 4.35 5.99
N LEU A 41 -10.99 4.81 4.74
CA LEU A 41 -11.90 5.84 4.22
C LEU A 41 -13.35 5.34 4.16
N ALA A 42 -13.54 4.10 3.72
CA ALA A 42 -14.87 3.50 3.65
C ALA A 42 -15.50 3.37 5.05
N THR A 43 -14.74 2.93 6.05
CA THR A 43 -15.21 2.83 7.44
C THR A 43 -15.45 4.20 8.05
N PHE A 44 -14.58 5.18 7.81
CA PHE A 44 -14.77 6.55 8.27
C PHE A 44 -16.08 7.16 7.75
N LEU A 45 -16.34 7.05 6.45
CA LEU A 45 -17.58 7.55 5.83
C LEU A 45 -18.81 6.81 6.34
N ALA A 46 -18.70 5.49 6.52
CA ALA A 46 -19.77 4.66 7.06
C ALA A 46 -20.12 5.05 8.51
N LEU A 47 -19.10 5.29 9.36
CA LEU A 47 -19.28 5.73 10.75
C LEU A 47 -19.86 7.15 10.81
N TRP A 48 -19.39 8.06 9.95
CA TRP A 48 -19.95 9.40 9.84
C TRP A 48 -21.44 9.36 9.49
N LEU A 49 -21.83 8.54 8.51
CA LEU A 49 -23.23 8.37 8.13
C LEU A 49 -24.09 7.82 9.27
N LEU A 50 -23.56 6.89 10.05
CA LEU A 50 -24.23 6.36 11.24
C LEU A 50 -24.43 7.44 12.31
N GLY A 51 -23.43 8.30 12.51
CA GLY A 51 -23.46 9.41 13.47
C GLY A 51 -24.51 10.48 13.14
N VAL A 52 -24.85 10.66 11.86
CA VAL A 52 -25.91 11.59 11.40
C VAL A 52 -27.30 10.92 11.41
N GLY A 53 -27.42 9.67 11.89
CA GLY A 53 -28.69 8.94 11.98
C GLY A 53 -29.05 8.13 10.74
N GLY A 54 -28.08 7.79 9.90
CA GLY A 54 -28.27 6.95 8.72
C GLY A 54 -28.72 5.51 9.05
N SER A 55 -29.46 4.90 8.13
CA SER A 55 -29.90 3.51 8.25
C SER A 55 -28.74 2.52 8.12
N LEU A 56 -28.80 1.42 8.88
CA LEU A 56 -27.82 0.33 8.84
C LEU A 56 -27.61 -0.23 7.43
N TYR A 57 -28.69 -0.32 6.64
CA TYR A 57 -28.63 -0.78 5.25
C TYR A 57 -27.81 0.15 4.35
N LEU A 58 -27.96 1.47 4.53
CA LEU A 58 -27.20 2.46 3.78
C LEU A 58 -25.70 2.41 4.14
N THR A 59 -25.37 2.08 5.39
CA THR A 59 -23.98 1.95 5.85
C THR A 59 -23.23 0.81 5.15
N TYR A 60 -23.87 -0.34 4.95
CA TYR A 60 -23.27 -1.46 4.20
C TYR A 60 -23.03 -1.09 2.73
N VAL A 61 -23.98 -0.38 2.12
CA VAL A 61 -23.81 0.13 0.75
C VAL A 61 -22.69 1.16 0.69
N MET A 62 -22.59 2.03 1.70
CA MET A 62 -21.56 3.07 1.79
C MET A 62 -20.14 2.47 1.96
N LEU A 63 -19.99 1.35 2.68
CA LEU A 63 -18.70 0.65 2.79
C LEU A 63 -18.20 0.17 1.42
N LEU A 64 -19.07 -0.48 0.64
CA LEU A 64 -18.74 -0.94 -0.70
C LEU A 64 -18.48 0.24 -1.66
N ALA A 65 -19.36 1.26 -1.62
CA ALA A 65 -19.22 2.44 -2.46
C ALA A 65 -17.95 3.22 -2.14
N GLY A 66 -17.63 3.42 -0.85
CA GLY A 66 -16.42 4.09 -0.39
C GLY A 66 -15.15 3.39 -0.85
N ALA A 67 -15.08 2.07 -0.67
CA ALA A 67 -13.92 1.29 -1.12
C ALA A 67 -13.75 1.33 -2.64
N LEU A 68 -14.86 1.24 -3.40
CA LEU A 68 -14.85 1.33 -4.87
C LEU A 68 -14.40 2.71 -5.35
N VAL A 69 -14.92 3.78 -4.75
CA VAL A 69 -14.55 5.16 -5.09
C VAL A 69 -13.05 5.39 -4.85
N VAL A 70 -12.52 4.94 -3.71
CA VAL A 70 -11.09 5.06 -3.42
C VAL A 70 -10.26 4.27 -4.43
N GLY A 71 -10.63 3.02 -4.74
CA GLY A 71 -9.93 2.21 -5.73
C GLY A 71 -9.96 2.81 -7.15
N LEU A 72 -11.12 3.30 -7.58
CA LEU A 72 -11.34 3.89 -8.90
C LEU A 72 -10.67 5.26 -9.07
N ILE A 73 -10.47 6.01 -7.99
CA ILE A 73 -9.82 7.32 -8.04
C ILE A 73 -8.32 7.20 -7.76
N ALA A 74 -7.94 6.65 -6.60
CA ALA A 74 -6.55 6.63 -6.15
C ALA A 74 -5.66 5.74 -7.03
N GLY A 75 -6.17 4.60 -7.51
CA GLY A 75 -5.44 3.68 -8.38
C GLY A 75 -4.98 4.35 -9.69
N PRO A 76 -5.89 4.87 -10.52
CA PRO A 76 -5.52 5.57 -11.75
C PRO A 76 -4.69 6.84 -11.51
N LEU A 77 -4.92 7.54 -10.40
CA LEU A 77 -4.14 8.71 -10.03
C LEU A 77 -2.67 8.32 -9.80
N ILE A 78 -2.43 7.31 -8.95
CA ILE A 78 -1.09 6.84 -8.62
C ILE A 78 -0.39 6.25 -9.84
N GLU A 79 -1.11 5.48 -10.64
CA GLU A 79 -0.59 4.88 -11.87
C GLU A 79 -0.12 5.95 -12.86
N ARG A 80 -0.96 6.95 -13.15
CA ARG A 80 -0.65 7.99 -14.14
C ARG A 80 0.38 9.01 -13.64
N LEU A 81 0.35 9.37 -12.36
CA LEU A 81 1.24 10.39 -11.81
C LEU A 81 2.63 9.84 -11.51
N PHE A 82 2.72 8.64 -10.94
CA PHE A 82 3.97 8.15 -10.38
C PHE A 82 4.50 6.95 -11.17
N LEU A 83 3.74 5.84 -11.21
CA LEU A 83 4.24 4.57 -11.72
C LEU A 83 4.62 4.66 -13.20
N ARG A 84 3.76 5.25 -14.05
CA ARG A 84 4.01 5.40 -15.49
C ARG A 84 5.31 6.17 -15.83
N ARG A 85 5.79 7.04 -14.94
CA ARG A 85 7.05 7.80 -15.12
C ARG A 85 8.30 7.00 -14.79
N VAL A 86 8.16 5.96 -13.97
CA VAL A 86 9.28 5.14 -13.46
C VAL A 86 9.35 3.77 -14.15
N TYR A 87 8.30 3.39 -14.90
CA TYR A 87 8.34 2.23 -15.80
C TYR A 87 9.55 2.32 -16.76
N GLY A 88 10.41 1.29 -16.73
CA GLY A 88 11.64 1.21 -17.53
C GLY A 88 12.89 1.80 -16.87
N ARG A 89 12.80 2.28 -15.63
CA ARG A 89 13.97 2.68 -14.81
C ARG A 89 14.47 1.52 -13.95
N ALA A 90 15.61 1.70 -13.30
CA ALA A 90 16.19 0.69 -12.40
C ALA A 90 15.20 0.31 -11.28
N GLU A 91 15.17 -0.98 -10.92
CA GLU A 91 14.22 -1.55 -9.95
C GLU A 91 14.27 -0.82 -8.60
N ALA A 92 15.46 -0.43 -8.15
CA ALA A 92 15.66 0.36 -6.93
C ALA A 92 14.82 1.65 -6.89
N ILE A 93 14.63 2.32 -8.03
CA ILE A 93 13.84 3.56 -8.11
C ILE A 93 12.35 3.25 -7.99
N GLN A 94 11.90 2.14 -8.57
CA GLN A 94 10.51 1.69 -8.47
C GLN A 94 10.16 1.27 -7.04
N LEU A 95 11.10 0.61 -6.35
CA LEU A 95 10.97 0.24 -4.95
C LEU A 95 10.89 1.47 -4.06
N LEU A 96 11.82 2.42 -4.21
CA LEU A 96 11.80 3.68 -3.46
C LEU A 96 10.49 4.44 -3.67
N LEU A 97 10.00 4.51 -4.92
CA LEU A 97 8.75 5.19 -5.23
C LEU A 97 7.55 4.51 -4.55
N THR A 98 7.40 3.20 -4.70
CA THR A 98 6.26 2.46 -4.12
C THR A 98 6.30 2.45 -2.59
N PHE A 99 7.49 2.40 -1.99
CA PHE A 99 7.67 2.59 -0.55
C PHE A 99 7.31 4.00 -0.09
N SER A 100 7.70 5.04 -0.85
CA SER A 100 7.33 6.42 -0.53
C SER A 100 5.83 6.64 -0.58
N ILE A 101 5.15 6.10 -1.61
CA ILE A 101 3.69 6.16 -1.73
C ILE A 101 3.03 5.43 -0.55
N PHE A 102 3.57 4.26 -0.17
CA PHE A 102 3.09 3.53 1.00
C PHE A 102 3.18 4.39 2.28
N LEU A 103 4.31 5.05 2.55
CA LEU A 103 4.47 5.93 3.71
C LEU A 103 3.51 7.12 3.69
N ILE A 104 3.31 7.75 2.53
CA ILE A 104 2.35 8.87 2.38
C ILE A 104 0.92 8.40 2.69
N LEU A 105 0.53 7.22 2.19
CA LEU A 105 -0.79 6.64 2.48
C LEU A 105 -0.92 6.29 3.96
N ASP A 106 0.14 5.76 4.58
CA ASP A 106 0.17 5.46 6.03
C ASP A 106 -0.05 6.70 6.88
N ASP A 107 0.64 7.79 6.57
CA ASP A 107 0.46 9.06 7.29
C ASP A 107 -0.91 9.69 7.02
N LEU A 108 -1.45 9.54 5.80
CA LEU A 108 -2.80 10.03 5.49
C LEU A 108 -3.88 9.23 6.24
N MET A 109 -3.69 7.92 6.44
CA MET A 109 -4.60 7.10 7.24
C MET A 109 -4.63 7.53 8.70
N LYS A 110 -3.50 7.95 9.29
CA LYS A 110 -3.45 8.43 10.69
C LYS A 110 -4.23 9.73 10.93
N LEU A 111 -4.51 10.49 9.87
CA LEU A 111 -5.29 11.73 9.95
C LEU A 111 -6.80 11.50 9.96
N ILE A 112 -7.25 10.31 9.56
CA ILE A 112 -8.66 9.91 9.45
C ILE A 112 -9.08 9.17 10.72
#